data_AF-A0A519CTZ4-F1
#
_entry.id   AF-A0A519CTZ4-F1
#
_cell.length_a   1.000
_cell.length_b   1.000
_cell.length_c   1.000
_cell.angle_alpha   90.00
_cell.angle_beta   90.00
_cell.angle_gamma   90.00
#
_symmetry.space_group_name_H-M   'P 1'
#
loop_
_entity.id
_entity.type
_entity.pdbx_description
1 polymer ?
#
loop_
_entity_poly.entity_id
_entity_poly.type
_entity_poly.pdbx_seq_one_letter_code
_entity_poly.pdbx_strand_id
1 'polypeptide(L)'
;MQKVTIGVYKAYKNSGNLRFPKANTKKHWKHYFIEIDEDDEDDYSFGSEWVSALKAIVLKRKQLYKKTFWCDECGELFTTYVKKNSNKCECPNGCE
;
A
#
# COMPACT_ATOMS: atom_id res chain seq x y z
N MET A 1 4.92 15.59 -1.70
CA MET A 1 4.97 14.18 -2.17
C MET A 1 5.43 13.16 -1.11
N GLN A 2 4.49 12.56 -0.41
CA GLN A 2 4.71 11.45 0.53
C GLN A 2 4.46 10.09 -0.14
N LYS A 3 5.37 9.12 0.04
CA LYS A 3 5.20 7.74 -0.48
C LYS A 3 4.57 6.83 0.57
N VAL A 4 3.32 6.44 0.34
CA VAL A 4 2.60 5.50 1.20
C VAL A 4 2.77 4.07 0.69
N THR A 5 3.40 3.21 1.50
CA THR A 5 3.61 1.79 1.15
C THR A 5 2.31 1.01 1.27
N ILE A 6 1.86 0.43 0.15
CA ILE A 6 0.64 -0.39 0.09
C ILE A 6 0.98 -1.87 -0.04
N GLY A 7 2.15 -2.18 -0.63
CA GLY A 7 2.52 -3.54 -0.92
C GLY A 7 4.00 -3.77 -1.04
N VAL A 8 4.48 -4.88 -0.48
CA VAL A 8 5.85 -5.36 -0.69
C VAL A 8 5.83 -6.87 -0.91
N TYR A 9 6.05 -7.29 -2.16
CA TYR A 9 5.89 -8.67 -2.61
C TYR A 9 7.08 -9.14 -3.43
N LYS A 10 7.25 -10.46 -3.56
CA LYS A 10 8.22 -11.05 -4.48
C LYS A 10 7.58 -11.23 -5.86
N ALA A 11 8.13 -10.59 -6.88
CA ALA A 11 7.66 -10.65 -8.26
C ALA A 11 8.81 -11.00 -9.23
N TYR A 12 8.48 -11.53 -10.41
CA TYR A 12 9.45 -11.73 -11.48
C TYR A 12 9.66 -10.42 -12.24
N LYS A 13 10.92 -10.05 -12.52
CA LYS A 13 11.22 -8.81 -13.26
C LYS A 13 10.62 -8.79 -14.67
N ASN A 14 10.55 -9.96 -15.30
CA ASN A 14 10.09 -10.13 -16.67
C ASN A 14 8.69 -10.76 -16.71
N SER A 15 7.83 -10.48 -15.72
CA SER A 15 6.43 -10.94 -15.72
C SER A 15 5.56 -10.19 -16.76
N GLY A 16 6.11 -9.92 -17.95
CA GLY A 16 5.37 -9.35 -19.07
C GLY A 16 4.32 -10.32 -19.63
N ASN A 17 3.86 -10.06 -20.85
CA ASN A 17 2.70 -10.70 -21.49
C ASN A 17 2.71 -12.25 -21.55
N LEU A 18 3.84 -12.88 -21.24
CA LEU A 18 3.98 -14.33 -21.16
C LEU A 18 3.69 -14.77 -19.71
N ARG A 19 2.54 -15.44 -19.53
CA ARG A 19 2.01 -15.94 -18.24
C ARG A 19 2.95 -16.86 -17.45
N PHE A 20 4.10 -17.26 -18.02
CA PHE A 20 5.02 -18.21 -17.41
C PHE A 20 6.43 -17.61 -17.29
N PRO A 21 7.01 -17.59 -16.08
CA PRO A 21 8.41 -17.23 -15.91
C PRO A 21 9.31 -18.25 -16.62
N LYS A 22 10.42 -17.79 -17.21
CA LYS A 22 11.44 -18.71 -17.73
C LYS A 22 11.98 -19.58 -16.60
N ALA A 23 12.35 -20.82 -16.91
CA ALA A 23 13.01 -21.72 -15.97
C ALA A 23 14.21 -21.03 -15.30
N ASN A 24 14.44 -21.32 -14.02
CA ASN A 24 15.52 -20.76 -13.19
C ASN A 24 15.50 -19.23 -12.98
N THR A 25 14.41 -18.54 -13.31
CA THR A 25 14.28 -17.13 -12.93
C THR A 25 13.94 -16.99 -11.44
N LYS A 26 14.61 -16.04 -10.77
CA LYS A 26 14.38 -15.75 -9.35
C LYS A 26 13.39 -14.60 -9.20
N LYS A 27 12.57 -14.65 -8.15
CA LYS A 27 11.71 -13.53 -7.77
C LYS A 27 12.53 -12.49 -7.01
N HIS A 28 12.24 -11.22 -7.26
CA HIS A 28 12.85 -10.06 -6.58
C HIS A 28 11.78 -9.31 -5.79
N TRP A 29 12.20 -8.56 -4.77
CA TRP A 29 11.28 -7.73 -3.99
C TRP A 29 10.85 -6.52 -4.80
N LYS A 30 9.55 -6.31 -4.89
CA LYS A 30 8.90 -5.18 -5.53
C LYS A 30 8.07 -4.43 -4.51
N HIS A 31 8.30 -3.14 -4.41
CA HIS A 31 7.59 -2.20 -3.56
C HIS A 31 6.55 -1.48 -4.41
N TYR A 32 5.32 -1.44 -3.91
CA TYR A 32 4.18 -0.75 -4.49
C TYR A 32 3.75 0.35 -3.52
N PHE A 33 3.63 1.56 -4.03
CA PHE A 33 3.33 2.75 -3.25
C PHE A 33 2.38 3.67 -4.00
N ILE A 34 1.61 4.45 -3.24
CA ILE A 34 0.93 5.63 -3.76
C ILE A 34 1.78 6.85 -3.38
N GLU A 35 1.99 7.74 -4.33
CA GLU A 35 2.52 9.08 -4.08
C GLU A 35 1.32 9.99 -3.87
N ILE A 36 1.27 10.61 -2.69
CA ILE A 36 0.26 11.61 -2.32
C ILE A 36 0.98 12.95 -2.38
N ASP A 37 0.49 13.90 -3.17
CA ASP A 37 1.00 15.26 -3.05
C ASP A 37 0.37 15.98 -1.86
N GLU A 38 1.18 16.72 -1.12
CA GLU A 38 0.69 17.42 0.09
C GLU A 38 -0.07 18.70 -0.28
N ASP A 39 0.17 19.22 -1.49
CA ASP A 39 -0.44 20.45 -2.00
C ASP A 39 -1.74 20.19 -2.81
N ASP A 40 -1.97 18.95 -3.26
CA ASP A 40 -3.14 18.57 -4.06
C ASP A 40 -3.63 17.17 -3.67
N GLU A 41 -4.55 17.13 -2.71
CA GLU A 41 -5.04 15.91 -2.05
C GLU A 41 -5.80 14.97 -3.02
N ASP A 42 -6.08 15.40 -4.26
CA ASP A 42 -6.75 14.61 -5.30
C ASP A 42 -5.78 13.97 -6.31
N ASP A 43 -4.50 14.35 -6.32
CA ASP A 43 -3.51 13.78 -7.26
C ASP A 43 -2.75 12.59 -6.63
N TYR A 44 -3.30 11.40 -6.84
CA TYR A 44 -2.71 10.13 -6.39
C TYR A 44 -2.06 9.38 -7.55
N SER A 45 -0.74 9.21 -7.49
CA SER A 45 0.01 8.43 -8.49
C SER A 45 0.35 7.04 -7.94
N PHE A 46 0.11 5.98 -8.73
CA PHE A 46 0.51 4.61 -8.37
C PHE A 46 1.90 4.30 -8.93
N GLY A 47 2.85 4.06 -8.03
CA GLY A 47 4.23 3.74 -8.37
C GLY A 47 4.64 2.32 -7.99
N SER A 48 5.69 1.82 -8.66
CA SER A 48 6.36 0.60 -8.22
C SER A 48 7.86 0.64 -8.47
N GLU A 49 8.65 0.10 -7.54
CA GLU A 49 10.10 0.03 -7.63
C GLU A 49 10.64 -1.35 -7.21
N TRP A 50 11.78 -1.75 -7.77
CA TRP A 50 12.50 -2.94 -7.31
C TRP A 50 13.39 -2.57 -6.12
N VAL A 51 13.34 -3.37 -5.06
CA VAL A 51 14.05 -3.07 -3.82
C VAL A 51 14.94 -4.22 -3.36
N SER A 52 15.95 -3.90 -2.55
CA SER A 52 16.77 -4.90 -1.87
C SER A 52 15.99 -5.59 -0.76
N ALA A 53 16.49 -6.74 -0.27
CA ALA A 53 15.83 -7.48 0.81
C ALA A 53 15.73 -6.68 2.12
N LEU A 54 16.77 -5.90 2.46
CA LEU A 54 16.77 -5.06 3.66
C LEU A 54 15.73 -3.94 3.56
N LYS A 55 15.69 -3.22 2.43
CA LYS A 55 14.68 -2.18 2.18
C LYS A 55 13.27 -2.77 2.21
N ALA A 56 13.08 -3.97 1.64
CA ALA A 56 11.80 -4.67 1.67
C ALA A 56 11.30 -4.96 3.10
N ILE A 57 12.17 -5.38 4.02
CA ILE A 57 11.80 -5.65 5.42
C ILE A 57 11.30 -4.37 6.11
N VAL A 58 12.03 -3.26 5.93
CA VAL A 58 11.66 -1.96 6.49
C VAL A 58 10.30 -1.49 5.95
N LEU A 59 10.11 -1.57 4.63
CA LEU A 59 8.87 -1.18 3.97
C LEU A 59 7.69 -2.06 4.39
N LYS A 60 7.89 -3.37 4.59
CA LYS A 60 6.85 -4.28 5.08
C LYS A 60 6.32 -3.90 6.47
N ARG A 61 7.18 -3.36 7.33
CA ARG A 61 6.78 -2.87 8.65
C ARG A 61 5.96 -1.58 8.56
N LYS A 62 6.18 -0.77 7.52
CA LYS A 62 5.46 0.48 7.24
C LYS A 62 4.24 0.28 6.34
N GLN A 63 3.96 -0.96 5.91
CA GLN A 63 2.87 -1.26 5.01
C GLN A 63 1.52 -0.93 5.65
N LEU A 64 0.73 -0.13 4.94
CA LEU A 64 -0.66 0.13 5.28
C LEU A 64 -1.58 -0.81 4.51
N TYR A 65 -2.72 -1.08 5.11
CA TYR A 65 -3.77 -1.94 4.59
C TYR A 65 -5.04 -1.12 4.52
N LYS A 66 -5.69 -1.15 3.35
CA LYS A 66 -7.03 -0.60 3.20
C LYS A 66 -7.98 -1.46 4.03
N LYS A 67 -8.61 -0.85 5.05
CA LYS A 67 -9.67 -1.48 5.84
C LYS A 67 -10.92 -0.61 5.75
N THR A 68 -12.07 -1.27 5.76
CA THR A 68 -13.36 -0.62 5.91
C THR A 68 -13.70 -0.58 7.39
N PHE A 69 -14.04 0.61 7.88
CA PHE A 69 -14.50 0.83 9.23
C PHE A 69 -15.96 1.25 9.20
N TRP A 70 -16.69 0.83 10.24
CA TRP A 70 -18.04 1.29 10.51
C TRP A 70 -17.96 2.35 11.61
N CYS A 71 -18.60 3.49 11.39
CA CYS A 71 -18.77 4.49 12.42
C CYS A 71 -20.15 4.31 13.07
N ASP A 72 -20.18 3.94 14.36
CA ASP A 72 -21.44 3.81 15.10
C ASP A 72 -22.15 5.15 15.31
N GLU A 73 -21.41 6.26 15.33
CA GLU A 73 -21.98 7.61 15.57
C GLU A 73 -22.62 8.21 14.32
N CYS A 74 -21.94 8.09 13.17
CA CYS A 74 -22.36 8.75 11.95
C CYS A 74 -23.06 7.74 10.99
N GLY A 75 -23.09 6.44 11.33
CA GLY A 75 -23.85 5.39 10.64
C GLY A 75 -23.31 5.00 9.26
N GLU A 76 -22.09 5.43 8.94
CA GLU A 76 -21.49 5.30 7.61
C GLU A 76 -20.29 4.34 7.59
N LEU A 77 -20.10 3.71 6.43
CA LEU A 77 -18.92 2.92 6.10
C LEU A 77 -17.89 3.81 5.42
N PHE A 78 -16.69 3.89 5.97
CA PHE A 78 -15.57 4.60 5.34
C PHE A 78 -14.36 3.68 5.18
N THR A 79 -13.54 3.96 4.16
CA THR A 79 -12.31 3.20 3.91
C THR A 79 -11.08 4.03 4.19
N THR A 80 -10.17 3.52 5.02
CA THR A 80 -8.90 4.21 5.32
C THR A 80 -7.72 3.23 5.29
N TYR A 81 -6.50 3.77 5.14
CA TYR A 81 -5.26 3.03 5.16
C TYR A 81 -4.69 2.97 6.57
N VAL A 82 -4.70 1.77 7.17
CA VAL A 82 -4.25 1.56 8.56
C VAL A 82 -3.17 0.49 8.65
N LYS A 83 -2.42 0.48 9.75
CA LYS A 83 -1.47 -0.62 10.01
C LYS A 83 -2.24 -1.94 10.18
N LYS A 84 -1.56 -3.06 9.93
CA LYS A 84 -2.19 -4.40 9.94
C LYS A 84 -2.99 -4.70 11.21
N ASN A 85 -2.43 -4.36 12.37
CA ASN A 85 -3.01 -4.68 13.69
C ASN A 85 -3.73 -3.49 14.35
N SER A 86 -3.87 -2.36 13.67
CA SER A 86 -4.71 -1.27 14.19
C SER A 86 -6.16 -1.55 13.82
N ASN A 87 -7.00 -1.63 14.85
CA ASN A 87 -8.46 -1.70 14.77
C ASN A 87 -9.11 -0.39 15.22
N LYS A 88 -8.31 0.63 15.53
CA LYS A 88 -8.76 1.95 15.93
C LYS A 88 -8.55 2.89 14.75
N CYS A 89 -9.62 3.52 14.32
CA CYS A 89 -9.59 4.68 13.45
C CYS A 89 -10.49 5.73 14.09
N GLU A 90 -10.02 6.96 14.18
CA GLU A 90 -10.88 8.10 14.53
C GLU A 90 -11.79 8.37 13.33
N CYS A 91 -13.04 8.76 13.60
CA CYS A 91 -14.01 9.05 12.54
C CYS A 91 -13.48 10.23 11.70
N PRO A 92 -13.32 10.07 10.37
CA PRO A 92 -12.74 11.11 9.52
C PRO A 92 -13.60 12.38 9.44
N ASN A 93 -14.90 12.29 9.77
CA ASN A 93 -15.81 13.42 9.69
C ASN A 93 -15.82 14.32 10.94
N GLY A 94 -15.02 14.04 11.98
CA GLY A 94 -14.99 14.87 13.19
C GLY A 94 -16.40 15.17 13.70
N CYS A 95 -17.14 14.13 14.10
CA CYS A 95 -18.52 14.30 14.54
C CYS A 95 -18.48 15.06 15.91
N GLU A 96 -19.11 16.25 15.97
CA GLU A 96 -19.46 16.95 17.23
C GLU A 96 -20.45 16.13 18.06
#